data_AF-A0A1F6L8U4-F1
#
_entry.id   AF-A0A1F6L8U4-F1
#
_cell.length_a   1.000
_cell.length_b   1.000
_cell.length_c   1.000
_cell.angle_alpha   90.00
_cell.angle_beta   90.00
_cell.angle_gamma   90.00
#
_symmetry.space_group_name_H-M   'P 1'
#
loop_
_entity.id
_entity.type
_entity.pdbx_description
1 polymer ?
#
loop_
_entity_poly.entity_id
_entity_poly.type
_entity_poly.pdbx_seq_one_letter_code
_entity_poly.pdbx_strand_id
1 'polypeptide(L)'
;MHRRRGLLNTSSVHAPAGFLRLGALLVSILWLAAPFADAAEILSGKLSDVRGDVRIQRRGSNITSLAPSGTRVEPGDAVITGMAGRARIAMKHGVLHVDPASRVVLMRGLAGRSEVFAEFAMPFGSVTAHINMEKGKEHWFDILTLNTRARGRGHKEGAQLVVHHEAGATTVTDSASGRWEQLPMILPNEPPAVQAVLTDAANATTLVKTYLDSALSESVLRAVDVAAQPGAPDLMAVQIVPAPVVEPAPVEPPPAKPAESPKPAPKPEPPAAPAPQPPPAPEPPPAPAPPPPPPPQTPPLKLTLTPQEGKGAVLSNSATVTSENK
;
A
#
# COMPACT_ATOMS: atom_id res chain seq x y z
N MET A 1 53.69 -55.15 -60.12
CA MET A 1 52.56 -56.11 -60.26
C MET A 1 51.24 -55.35 -60.09
N HIS A 2 50.33 -55.55 -61.05
CA HIS A 2 48.86 -55.36 -61.13
C HIS A 2 48.11 -54.33 -60.26
N ARG A 3 46.98 -53.72 -60.67
CA ARG A 3 46.26 -53.44 -61.94
C ARG A 3 44.96 -52.72 -61.50
N ARG A 4 44.69 -51.57 -62.12
CA ARG A 4 43.38 -51.10 -62.66
C ARG A 4 42.03 -51.68 -62.17
N ARG A 5 41.11 -50.72 -61.96
CA ARG A 5 39.68 -50.62 -62.40
C ARG A 5 38.65 -51.63 -61.89
N GLY A 6 37.46 -51.09 -61.56
CA GLY A 6 36.20 -51.80 -61.80
C GLY A 6 35.02 -51.27 -61.00
N LEU A 7 34.12 -50.57 -61.68
CA LEU A 7 32.76 -50.23 -61.26
C LEU A 7 31.99 -51.45 -60.71
N LEU A 8 30.98 -51.23 -59.86
CA LEU A 8 29.60 -51.55 -60.20
C LEU A 8 28.59 -50.90 -59.23
N ASN A 9 27.64 -50.27 -59.88
CA ASN A 9 26.41 -49.66 -59.41
C ASN A 9 25.40 -50.75 -59.03
N THR A 10 24.80 -50.69 -57.85
CA THR A 10 23.54 -51.41 -57.58
C THR A 10 22.58 -50.52 -56.79
N SER A 11 21.52 -50.15 -57.51
CA SER A 11 20.36 -49.41 -57.03
C SER A 11 19.55 -50.30 -56.10
N SER A 12 19.47 -49.97 -54.81
CA SER A 12 18.52 -50.58 -53.88
C SER A 12 17.33 -49.63 -53.68
N VAL A 13 16.23 -49.99 -54.31
CA VAL A 13 14.89 -49.47 -54.04
C VAL A 13 14.51 -49.90 -52.62
N HIS A 14 14.41 -48.97 -51.69
CA HIS A 14 13.77 -49.20 -50.39
C HIS A 14 12.47 -48.40 -50.35
N ALA A 15 11.36 -49.15 -50.25
CA ALA A 15 10.03 -48.63 -50.00
C ALA A 15 9.95 -47.97 -48.60
N PRO A 16 9.25 -46.85 -48.44
CA PRO A 16 9.03 -46.25 -47.13
C PRO A 16 7.91 -46.99 -46.37
N ALA A 17 8.29 -48.01 -45.60
CA ALA A 17 7.44 -48.60 -44.56
C ALA A 17 7.87 -48.04 -43.21
N GLY A 18 7.11 -47.06 -42.69
CA GLY A 18 7.42 -46.46 -41.39
C GLY A 18 6.56 -45.28 -40.99
N PHE A 19 5.31 -45.22 -41.41
CA PHE A 19 4.29 -44.45 -40.69
C PHE A 19 4.02 -45.16 -39.35
N LEU A 20 3.71 -44.37 -38.31
CA LEU A 20 3.41 -44.77 -36.92
C LEU A 20 4.60 -44.98 -35.97
N ARG A 21 5.29 -43.89 -35.58
CA ARG A 21 5.72 -43.66 -34.17
C ARG A 21 5.87 -42.16 -33.86
N LEU A 22 4.91 -41.34 -34.29
CA LEU A 22 4.83 -39.91 -33.94
C LEU A 22 3.48 -39.59 -33.29
N GLY A 23 3.08 -40.40 -32.31
CA GLY A 23 1.77 -40.31 -31.66
C GLY A 23 1.84 -40.36 -30.13
N ALA A 24 2.99 -40.03 -29.53
CA ALA A 24 3.16 -40.10 -28.06
C ALA A 24 4.06 -39.00 -27.46
N LEU A 25 4.47 -37.97 -28.22
CA LEU A 25 5.33 -36.88 -27.71
C LEU A 25 4.67 -35.48 -27.77
N LEU A 26 3.41 -35.40 -28.19
CA LEU A 26 2.68 -34.13 -28.40
C LEU A 26 1.52 -33.94 -27.41
N VAL A 27 1.45 -34.76 -26.36
CA VAL A 27 0.50 -34.62 -25.24
C VAL A 27 1.19 -34.08 -23.97
N SER A 28 2.52 -34.05 -23.93
CA SER A 28 3.28 -33.66 -22.73
C SER A 28 3.67 -32.18 -22.66
N ILE A 29 3.45 -31.39 -23.73
CA ILE A 29 3.86 -29.97 -23.79
C ILE A 29 2.67 -29.02 -23.56
N LEU A 30 1.44 -29.53 -23.53
CA LEU A 30 0.23 -28.77 -23.18
C LEU A 30 -0.06 -28.76 -21.66
N TRP A 31 1.01 -28.80 -20.85
CA TRP A 31 0.99 -28.52 -19.40
C TRP A 31 2.01 -27.42 -19.06
N LEU A 32 2.33 -26.52 -20.01
CA LEU A 32 2.75 -25.16 -19.65
C LEU A 32 1.51 -24.43 -19.13
N ALA A 33 1.09 -24.81 -17.92
CA ALA A 33 0.10 -24.10 -17.15
C ALA A 33 0.57 -22.65 -17.09
N ALA A 34 -0.21 -21.75 -17.68
CA ALA A 34 -0.12 -20.34 -17.34
C ALA A 34 -0.07 -20.27 -15.81
N PRO A 35 0.90 -19.57 -15.19
CA PRO A 35 0.88 -19.39 -13.75
C PRO A 35 -0.47 -18.75 -13.46
N PHE A 36 -1.38 -19.54 -12.89
CA PHE A 36 -2.68 -19.06 -12.47
C PHE A 36 -2.38 -17.85 -11.60
N ALA A 37 -2.76 -16.67 -12.09
CA ALA A 37 -2.72 -15.45 -11.31
C ALA A 37 -3.66 -15.71 -10.13
N ASP A 38 -3.09 -16.19 -9.03
CA ASP A 38 -3.84 -16.43 -7.81
C ASP A 38 -4.47 -15.11 -7.44
N ALA A 39 -5.79 -15.08 -7.45
CA ALA A 39 -6.54 -13.90 -7.10
C ALA A 39 -6.13 -13.49 -5.68
N ALA A 40 -5.51 -12.31 -5.55
CA ALA A 40 -5.17 -11.76 -4.26
C ALA A 40 -6.45 -11.62 -3.43
N GLU A 41 -6.47 -12.23 -2.24
CA GLU A 41 -7.61 -12.16 -1.34
C GLU A 41 -7.65 -10.76 -0.72
N ILE A 42 -8.80 -10.08 -0.84
CA ILE A 42 -9.00 -8.79 -0.16
C ILE A 42 -9.14 -9.05 1.33
N LEU A 43 -8.16 -8.58 2.11
CA LEU A 43 -8.21 -8.69 3.56
C LEU A 43 -9.26 -7.73 4.12
N SER A 44 -10.10 -8.27 5.00
CA SER A 44 -11.05 -7.50 5.82
C SER A 44 -10.80 -7.80 7.29
N GLY A 45 -11.15 -6.85 8.14
CA GLY A 45 -11.09 -7.00 9.60
C GLY A 45 -12.47 -7.21 10.22
N LYS A 46 -12.48 -7.55 11.51
CA LYS A 46 -13.67 -7.48 12.36
C LYS A 46 -13.34 -6.68 13.61
N LEU A 47 -14.26 -5.82 14.03
CA LEU A 47 -14.16 -5.17 15.32
C LEU A 47 -14.30 -6.21 16.44
N SER A 48 -13.48 -6.09 17.47
CA SER A 48 -13.50 -6.89 18.68
C SER A 48 -13.12 -6.02 19.87
N ASP A 49 -13.45 -6.45 21.10
CA ASP A 49 -13.18 -5.70 22.34
C ASP A 49 -13.65 -4.23 22.26
N VAL A 50 -14.82 -4.02 21.65
CA VAL A 50 -15.43 -2.69 21.48
C VAL A 50 -15.95 -2.20 22.84
N ARG A 51 -15.48 -1.04 23.28
CA ARG A 51 -15.91 -0.37 24.52
C ARG A 51 -16.14 1.11 24.28
N GLY A 52 -17.14 1.70 24.95
CA GLY A 52 -17.45 3.14 24.81
C GLY A 52 -18.09 3.51 23.47
N ASP A 53 -17.92 4.76 23.04
CA ASP A 53 -18.41 5.25 21.75
C ASP A 53 -17.44 4.85 20.64
N VAL A 54 -17.81 3.83 19.86
CA VAL A 54 -17.08 3.37 18.68
C VAL A 54 -18.03 3.40 17.50
N ARG A 55 -17.62 4.09 16.44
CA ARG A 55 -18.41 4.26 15.23
C ARG A 55 -17.66 3.78 14.01
N ILE A 56 -18.42 3.41 12.99
CA ILE A 56 -17.91 3.10 11.67
C ILE A 56 -18.51 4.05 10.66
N GLN A 57 -17.65 4.61 9.81
CA GLN A 57 -18.03 5.33 8.60
C GLN A 57 -17.73 4.42 7.42
N ARG A 58 -18.76 4.04 6.66
CA ARG A 58 -18.58 3.17 5.50
C ARG A 58 -17.96 3.93 4.33
N ARG A 59 -17.21 3.22 3.50
CA ARG A 59 -16.68 3.77 2.24
C ARG A 59 -17.79 4.46 1.44
N GLY A 60 -17.55 5.70 1.03
CA GLY A 60 -18.50 6.49 0.22
C GLY A 60 -19.69 7.04 0.99
N SER A 61 -19.79 6.80 2.30
CA SER A 61 -20.84 7.34 3.16
C SER A 61 -20.31 8.49 4.01
N ASN A 62 -21.12 9.53 4.19
CA ASN A 62 -20.87 10.60 5.16
C ASN A 62 -21.51 10.32 6.53
N ILE A 63 -22.23 9.20 6.66
CA ILE A 63 -22.96 8.84 7.87
C ILE A 63 -22.07 7.92 8.72
N THR A 64 -21.91 8.29 9.98
CA THR A 64 -21.31 7.43 11.01
C THR A 64 -22.40 6.65 11.72
N SER A 65 -22.14 5.39 12.02
CA SER A 65 -23.06 4.51 12.75
C SER A 65 -22.33 3.84 13.91
N LEU A 66 -23.05 3.56 15.00
CA LEU A 66 -22.48 2.82 16.14
C LEU A 66 -22.03 1.43 15.67
N ALA A 67 -20.82 1.03 16.05
CA ALA A 67 -20.18 -0.19 15.57
C ALA A 67 -19.97 -1.19 16.72
N PRO A 68 -20.86 -2.18 16.91
CA PRO A 68 -20.68 -3.20 17.94
C PRO A 68 -19.51 -4.15 17.64
N SER A 69 -19.15 -4.97 18.63
CA SER A 69 -18.22 -6.08 18.40
C SER A 69 -18.74 -7.03 17.32
N GLY A 70 -17.86 -7.51 16.45
CA GLY A 70 -18.18 -8.34 15.30
C GLY A 70 -18.46 -7.55 14.01
N THR A 71 -18.61 -6.23 14.07
CA THR A 71 -18.78 -5.39 12.87
C THR A 71 -17.60 -5.58 11.91
N ARG A 72 -17.90 -5.95 10.66
CA ARG A 72 -16.90 -6.09 9.59
C ARG A 72 -16.31 -4.73 9.22
N VAL A 73 -15.00 -4.68 9.00
CA VAL A 73 -14.25 -3.52 8.50
C VAL A 73 -13.65 -3.87 7.16
N GLU A 74 -14.05 -3.17 6.10
CA GLU A 74 -13.59 -3.39 4.73
C GLU A 74 -12.68 -2.26 4.25
N PRO A 75 -11.90 -2.47 3.17
CA PRO A 75 -11.14 -1.39 2.54
C PRO A 75 -12.02 -0.18 2.17
N GLY A 76 -11.61 0.99 2.67
CA GLY A 76 -12.29 2.28 2.59
C GLY A 76 -13.13 2.64 3.81
N ASP A 77 -13.35 1.73 4.76
CA ASP A 77 -14.08 2.03 5.99
C ASP A 77 -13.20 2.76 7.00
N ALA A 78 -13.78 3.73 7.71
CA ALA A 78 -13.15 4.41 8.85
C ALA A 78 -13.74 3.92 10.17
N VAL A 79 -12.87 3.55 11.11
CA VAL A 79 -13.20 3.27 12.51
C VAL A 79 -12.86 4.51 13.33
N ILE A 80 -13.82 4.99 14.12
CA ILE A 80 -13.74 6.23 14.90
C ILE A 80 -14.05 5.90 16.35
N THR A 81 -13.15 6.26 17.27
CA THR A 81 -13.32 6.07 18.71
C THR A 81 -13.50 7.43 19.39
N GLY A 82 -14.51 7.54 20.28
CA GLY A 82 -14.69 8.71 21.14
C GLY A 82 -13.68 8.77 22.28
N MET A 83 -13.81 9.75 23.18
CA MET A 83 -12.90 9.97 24.31
C MET A 83 -12.78 8.78 25.28
N ALA A 84 -13.80 7.94 25.37
CA ALA A 84 -13.79 6.69 26.15
C ALA A 84 -13.85 5.44 25.25
N GLY A 85 -13.84 5.64 23.92
CA GLY A 85 -13.98 4.59 22.92
C GLY A 85 -12.69 3.80 22.76
N ARG A 86 -12.77 2.47 22.68
CA ARG A 86 -11.65 1.60 22.33
C ARG A 86 -12.16 0.45 21.48
N ALA A 87 -11.37 0.04 20.50
CA ALA A 87 -11.70 -1.11 19.66
C ALA A 87 -10.44 -1.81 19.17
N ARG A 88 -10.60 -3.06 18.76
CA ARG A 88 -9.57 -3.81 18.04
C ARG A 88 -10.08 -4.22 16.67
N ILE A 89 -9.33 -3.92 15.62
CA ILE A 89 -9.56 -4.45 14.28
C ILE A 89 -8.78 -5.76 14.18
N ALA A 90 -9.47 -6.87 14.42
CA ALA A 90 -8.91 -8.20 14.29
C ALA A 90 -8.87 -8.61 12.80
N MET A 91 -7.68 -8.93 12.31
CA MET A 91 -7.44 -9.47 10.98
C MET A 91 -6.83 -10.88 11.11
N LYS A 92 -6.83 -11.64 10.02
CA LYS A 92 -6.26 -12.99 9.99
C LYS A 92 -4.78 -13.05 10.44
N HIS A 93 -4.02 -11.99 10.16
CA HIS A 93 -2.56 -11.94 10.35
C HIS A 93 -2.09 -10.87 11.33
N GLY A 94 -3.00 -10.33 12.15
CA GLY A 94 -2.64 -9.32 13.13
C GLY A 94 -3.86 -8.62 13.71
N VAL A 95 -3.61 -7.76 14.67
CA VAL A 95 -4.63 -6.98 15.35
C VAL A 95 -4.17 -5.53 15.42
N LEU A 96 -5.04 -4.60 15.02
CA LEU A 96 -4.81 -3.17 15.24
C LEU A 96 -5.70 -2.71 16.41
N HIS A 97 -5.07 -2.31 17.50
CA HIS A 97 -5.74 -1.66 18.62
C HIS A 97 -5.92 -0.18 18.28
N VAL A 98 -7.14 0.32 18.42
CA VAL A 98 -7.52 1.71 18.19
C VAL A 98 -7.86 2.30 19.55
N ASP A 99 -7.00 3.22 20.00
CA ASP A 99 -7.11 3.86 21.31
C ASP A 99 -8.20 4.94 21.31
N PRO A 100 -8.52 5.56 22.47
CA PRO A 100 -9.50 6.64 22.52
C PRO A 100 -9.15 7.83 21.63
N ALA A 101 -10.17 8.60 21.26
CA ALA A 101 -10.04 9.81 20.46
C ALA A 101 -9.26 9.60 19.14
N SER A 102 -9.47 8.47 18.48
CA SER A 102 -8.71 8.06 17.31
C SER A 102 -9.59 7.84 16.09
N ARG A 103 -9.02 8.07 14.92
CA ARG A 103 -9.63 7.74 13.64
C ARG A 103 -8.64 6.98 12.78
N VAL A 104 -9.06 5.80 12.31
CA VAL A 104 -8.26 4.98 11.39
C VAL A 104 -9.11 4.53 10.22
N VAL A 105 -8.54 4.55 9.01
CA VAL A 105 -9.16 4.08 7.78
C VAL A 105 -8.38 2.88 7.28
N LEU A 106 -9.04 1.74 7.05
CA LEU A 106 -8.40 0.62 6.36
C LEU A 106 -8.34 0.98 4.86
N MET A 107 -7.18 1.36 4.34
CA MET A 107 -7.06 1.80 2.94
C MET A 107 -7.14 0.62 1.99
N ARG A 108 -6.32 -0.39 2.26
CA ARG A 108 -6.24 -1.63 1.48
C ARG A 108 -5.70 -2.75 2.35
N GLY A 109 -6.09 -3.97 1.99
CA GLY A 109 -5.52 -5.18 2.57
C GLY A 109 -5.52 -6.27 1.52
N LEU A 110 -4.36 -6.90 1.32
CA LEU A 110 -4.16 -7.94 0.32
C LEU A 110 -3.44 -9.13 0.95
N ALA A 111 -3.93 -10.33 0.68
CA ALA A 111 -3.25 -11.58 1.00
C ALA A 111 -2.97 -12.35 -0.29
N GLY A 112 -1.69 -12.52 -0.58
CA GLY A 112 -1.18 -13.37 -1.65
C GLY A 112 -0.50 -14.64 -1.11
N ARG A 113 0.22 -15.34 -1.99
CA ARG A 113 0.94 -16.57 -1.64
C ARG A 113 2.13 -16.31 -0.71
N SER A 114 2.92 -15.29 -1.02
CA SER A 114 4.18 -14.97 -0.33
C SER A 114 4.09 -13.75 0.58
N GLU A 115 3.06 -12.92 0.41
CA GLU A 115 2.93 -11.64 1.10
C GLU A 115 1.51 -11.43 1.58
N VAL A 116 1.41 -10.77 2.73
CA VAL A 116 0.17 -10.30 3.32
C VAL A 116 0.45 -8.90 3.82
N PHE A 117 -0.35 -7.93 3.40
CA PHE A 117 -0.23 -6.60 3.95
C PHE A 117 -1.55 -5.91 4.19
N ALA A 118 -1.56 -5.02 5.17
CA ALA A 118 -2.65 -4.11 5.45
C ALA A 118 -2.08 -2.70 5.56
N GLU A 119 -2.75 -1.74 4.93
CA GLU A 119 -2.39 -0.34 4.96
C GLU A 119 -3.53 0.45 5.61
N PHE A 120 -3.18 1.25 6.61
CA PHE A 120 -4.09 2.06 7.38
C PHE A 120 -3.72 3.53 7.23
N ALA A 121 -4.71 4.40 7.05
CA ALA A 121 -4.51 5.84 7.19
C ALA A 121 -5.04 6.30 8.56
N MET A 122 -4.24 7.06 9.30
CA MET A 122 -4.54 7.56 10.63
C MET A 122 -4.41 9.09 10.65
N PRO A 123 -5.53 9.83 10.44
CA PRO A 123 -5.50 11.29 10.45
C PRO A 123 -5.24 11.89 11.83
N PHE A 124 -5.58 11.18 12.91
CA PHE A 124 -5.28 11.56 14.30
C PHE A 124 -5.51 10.39 15.27
N GLY A 125 -4.91 10.48 16.45
CA GLY A 125 -5.07 9.54 17.56
C GLY A 125 -3.90 8.59 17.73
N SER A 126 -4.14 7.46 18.38
CA SER A 126 -3.14 6.44 18.65
C SER A 126 -3.62 5.06 18.23
N VAL A 127 -2.70 4.26 17.69
CA VAL A 127 -2.94 2.85 17.40
C VAL A 127 -1.75 2.01 17.81
N THR A 128 -2.04 0.78 18.24
CA THR A 128 -1.03 -0.26 18.47
C THR A 128 -1.29 -1.43 17.54
N ALA A 129 -0.38 -1.68 16.60
CA ALA A 129 -0.42 -2.84 15.72
C ALA A 129 0.35 -4.00 16.34
N HIS A 130 -0.28 -5.18 16.39
CA HIS A 130 0.36 -6.46 16.67
C HIS A 130 0.31 -7.32 15.42
N ILE A 131 1.46 -7.68 14.88
CA ILE A 131 1.57 -8.39 13.61
C ILE A 131 2.02 -9.83 13.90
N ASN A 132 1.17 -10.78 13.52
CA ASN A 132 1.45 -12.20 13.68
C ASN A 132 2.04 -12.75 12.39
N MET A 133 3.15 -13.49 12.51
CA MET A 133 3.71 -14.19 11.36
C MET A 133 3.02 -15.53 11.10
N GLU A 134 2.80 -15.82 9.82
CA GLU A 134 2.59 -17.17 9.30
C GLU A 134 3.91 -17.67 8.68
N LYS A 135 4.23 -18.95 8.87
CA LYS A 135 5.47 -19.53 8.33
C LYS A 135 5.47 -19.45 6.80
N GLY A 136 6.51 -18.83 6.24
CA GLY A 136 6.71 -18.76 4.78
C GLY A 136 6.01 -17.59 4.09
N LYS A 137 5.43 -16.65 4.84
CA LYS A 137 4.87 -15.41 4.29
C LYS A 137 5.49 -14.18 4.96
N GLU A 138 5.67 -13.14 4.18
CA GLU A 138 5.97 -11.81 4.70
C GLU A 138 4.67 -11.13 5.11
N HIS A 139 4.64 -10.58 6.33
CA HIS A 139 3.50 -9.83 6.85
C HIS A 139 3.96 -8.42 7.19
N TRP A 140 3.26 -7.40 6.71
CA TRP A 140 3.50 -6.04 7.18
C TRP A 140 2.24 -5.22 7.30
N PHE A 141 2.21 -4.37 8.32
CA PHE A 141 1.21 -3.33 8.48
C PHE A 141 1.86 -1.98 8.23
N ASP A 142 1.29 -1.20 7.32
CA ASP A 142 1.66 0.18 7.08
C ASP A 142 0.64 1.09 7.76
N ILE A 143 1.10 2.00 8.62
CA ILE A 143 0.30 3.05 9.23
C ILE A 143 0.77 4.38 8.64
N LEU A 144 -0.09 5.00 7.86
CA LEU A 144 0.11 6.28 7.20
C LEU A 144 -0.51 7.39 8.03
N THR A 145 0.32 8.32 8.46
CA THR A 145 -0.12 9.61 9.03
C THR A 145 0.04 10.69 7.95
N LEU A 146 -0.24 11.95 8.28
CA LEU A 146 -0.05 13.04 7.30
C LEU A 146 1.40 13.17 6.82
N ASN A 147 2.37 12.86 7.68
CA ASN A 147 3.79 13.14 7.43
C ASN A 147 4.71 11.92 7.54
N THR A 148 4.21 10.76 7.94
CA THR A 148 5.02 9.58 8.22
C THR A 148 4.32 8.30 7.79
N ARG A 149 5.06 7.40 7.14
CA ARG A 149 4.75 5.99 7.00
C ARG A 149 5.51 5.20 8.06
N ALA A 150 4.77 4.56 8.97
CA ALA A 150 5.32 3.59 9.91
C ALA A 150 4.97 2.17 9.44
N ARG A 151 5.99 1.38 9.10
CA ARG A 151 5.83 -0.01 8.65
C ARG A 151 6.31 -0.95 9.73
N GLY A 152 5.43 -1.81 10.24
CA GLY A 152 5.80 -2.95 11.06
C GLY A 152 5.91 -4.18 10.18
N ARG A 153 7.00 -4.96 10.28
CA ARG A 153 7.15 -6.26 9.60
C ARG A 153 7.15 -7.36 10.64
N GLY A 154 6.34 -8.39 10.41
CA GLY A 154 6.29 -9.55 11.29
C GLY A 154 7.66 -10.19 11.44
N HIS A 155 8.02 -10.53 12.68
CA HIS A 155 9.21 -11.32 13.02
C HIS A 155 8.79 -12.62 13.74
N LYS A 156 9.72 -13.56 13.96
CA LYS A 156 9.44 -14.84 14.64
C LYS A 156 8.77 -14.67 16.01
N GLU A 157 9.04 -13.56 16.68
CA GLU A 157 8.50 -13.21 18.00
C GLU A 157 7.26 -12.29 17.91
N GLY A 158 6.76 -12.05 16.69
CA GLY A 158 5.81 -11.00 16.39
C GLY A 158 6.50 -9.66 16.16
N ALA A 159 5.70 -8.65 15.83
CA ALA A 159 6.11 -7.26 15.87
C ALA A 159 4.99 -6.45 16.48
N GLN A 160 5.35 -5.53 17.39
CA GLN A 160 4.41 -4.54 17.90
C GLN A 160 4.90 -3.14 17.58
N LEU A 161 4.01 -2.35 16.98
CA LEU A 161 4.26 -1.00 16.50
C LEU A 161 3.22 -0.06 17.12
N VAL A 162 3.66 0.95 17.86
CA VAL A 162 2.79 1.98 18.43
C VAL A 162 2.98 3.26 17.63
N VAL A 163 1.89 3.83 17.11
CA VAL A 163 1.91 5.08 16.37
C VAL A 163 0.95 6.05 17.04
N HIS A 164 1.44 7.22 17.43
CA HIS A 164 0.64 8.33 17.94
C HIS A 164 0.77 9.52 17.00
N HIS A 165 -0.36 10.06 16.55
CA HIS A 165 -0.43 11.22 15.68
C HIS A 165 -1.37 12.27 16.23
N GLU A 166 -0.85 13.44 16.56
CA GLU A 166 -1.62 14.53 17.13
C GLU A 166 -1.01 15.88 16.74
N ALA A 167 -1.87 16.87 16.44
CA ALA A 167 -1.47 18.22 16.09
C ALA A 167 -0.43 18.33 14.94
N GLY A 168 -0.40 17.35 14.05
CA GLY A 168 0.55 17.28 12.93
C GLY A 168 1.85 16.56 13.26
N ALA A 169 2.11 16.20 14.52
CA ALA A 169 3.28 15.44 14.93
C ALA A 169 3.00 13.93 14.93
N THR A 170 3.97 13.14 14.47
CA THR A 170 3.89 11.68 14.54
C THR A 170 5.03 11.15 15.38
N THR A 171 4.69 10.35 16.39
CA THR A 171 5.67 9.58 17.15
C THR A 171 5.44 8.10 16.87
N VAL A 172 6.53 7.39 16.62
CA VAL A 172 6.53 5.95 16.39
C VAL A 172 7.36 5.35 17.52
N THR A 173 6.70 4.57 18.37
CA THR A 173 7.38 3.88 19.48
C THR A 173 7.39 2.39 19.20
N ASP A 174 8.56 1.79 19.39
CA ASP A 174 8.76 0.37 19.22
C ASP A 174 8.47 -0.41 20.51
N SER A 175 8.04 -1.64 20.34
CA SER A 175 8.14 -2.67 21.36
C SER A 175 9.47 -3.41 21.19
N ALA A 176 10.02 -4.04 22.23
CA ALA A 176 11.34 -4.69 22.15
C ALA A 176 11.50 -5.82 21.09
N SER A 177 10.46 -6.17 20.33
CA SER A 177 10.43 -7.27 19.36
C SER A 177 9.92 -6.82 17.99
N GLY A 178 10.69 -7.05 16.93
CA GLY A 178 10.25 -6.88 15.54
C GLY A 178 11.28 -6.21 14.63
N ARG A 179 10.90 -6.03 13.35
CA ARG A 179 11.57 -5.10 12.43
C ARG A 179 10.56 -4.06 12.00
N TRP A 180 10.89 -2.79 12.19
CA TRP A 180 10.06 -1.70 11.73
C TRP A 180 10.89 -0.69 10.93
N GLU A 181 10.17 0.12 10.17
CA GLU A 181 10.74 1.11 9.27
C GLU A 181 9.86 2.36 9.34
N GLN A 182 10.45 3.48 9.75
CA GLN A 182 9.80 4.79 9.72
C GLN A 182 10.35 5.57 8.54
N LEU A 183 9.45 6.02 7.67
CA LEU A 183 9.79 6.83 6.52
C LEU A 183 8.96 8.12 6.53
N PRO A 184 9.58 9.29 6.51
CA PRO A 184 8.84 10.52 6.32
C PRO A 184 8.15 10.48 4.96
N MET A 185 6.89 10.93 4.89
CA MET A 185 6.20 11.10 3.63
C MET A 185 6.68 12.39 2.97
N ILE A 186 7.61 12.24 2.04
CA ILE A 186 8.07 13.31 1.16
C ILE A 186 7.10 13.33 -0.02
N LEU A 187 6.28 14.37 -0.17
CA LEU A 187 5.47 14.56 -1.38
C LEU A 187 6.36 15.18 -2.47
N PRO A 188 6.83 14.42 -3.47
CA PRO A 188 7.93 14.82 -4.34
C PRO A 188 7.62 16.02 -5.26
N ASN A 189 6.35 16.36 -5.42
CA ASN A 189 5.89 17.45 -6.29
C ASN A 189 5.39 18.67 -5.52
N GLU A 190 5.50 18.67 -4.19
CA GLU A 190 5.09 19.82 -3.41
C GLU A 190 6.21 20.86 -3.37
N PRO A 191 5.88 22.17 -3.44
CA PRO A 191 6.86 23.22 -3.28
C PRO A 191 7.70 23.01 -2.00
N PRO A 192 9.00 23.36 -1.98
CA PRO A 192 9.86 23.17 -0.80
C PRO A 192 9.28 23.76 0.50
N ALA A 193 8.51 24.84 0.40
CA ALA A 193 7.79 25.42 1.54
C ALA A 193 6.68 24.50 2.09
N VAL A 194 5.91 23.85 1.22
CA VAL A 194 4.88 22.86 1.62
C VAL A 194 5.54 21.60 2.17
N GLN A 195 6.68 21.21 1.61
CA GLN A 195 7.46 20.08 2.08
C GLN A 195 8.08 20.35 3.47
N ALA A 196 8.55 21.57 3.71
CA ALA A 196 9.02 22.03 5.03
C ALA A 196 7.88 22.04 6.06
N VAL A 197 6.69 22.51 5.68
CA VAL A 197 5.48 22.43 6.52
C VAL A 197 5.12 20.99 6.85
N LEU A 198 5.16 20.06 5.89
CA LEU A 198 4.80 18.66 6.14
C LEU A 198 5.84 17.91 6.99
N THR A 199 7.11 18.30 6.92
CA THR A 199 8.21 17.67 7.66
C THR A 199 8.44 18.30 9.03
N ASP A 200 8.08 19.57 9.22
CA ASP A 200 8.17 20.27 10.50
C ASP A 200 6.80 20.38 11.16
N ALA A 201 6.42 19.32 11.88
CA ALA A 201 5.13 19.20 12.54
C ALA A 201 4.77 20.38 13.48
N ALA A 202 5.76 20.99 14.13
CA ALA A 202 5.55 22.09 15.06
C ALA A 202 5.26 23.42 14.33
N ASN A 203 5.92 23.63 13.19
CA ASN A 203 5.66 24.79 12.34
C ASN A 203 4.47 24.55 11.40
N ALA A 204 4.09 23.31 11.11
CA ALA A 204 2.97 22.97 10.25
C ALA A 204 1.65 23.56 10.75
N THR A 205 1.35 23.38 12.03
CA THR A 205 0.12 23.87 12.66
C THR A 205 0.10 25.40 12.68
N THR A 206 1.26 26.02 12.93
CA THR A 206 1.40 27.48 12.95
C THR A 206 1.30 28.08 11.55
N LEU A 207 1.93 27.48 10.55
CA LEU A 207 1.90 27.92 9.15
C LEU A 207 0.56 27.64 8.48
N VAL A 208 -0.10 26.51 8.76
CA VAL A 208 -1.47 26.24 8.29
C VAL A 208 -2.45 27.19 8.95
N LYS A 209 -2.30 27.48 10.24
CA LYS A 209 -3.12 28.49 10.92
C LYS A 209 -2.86 29.88 10.33
N THR A 210 -1.61 30.26 10.11
CA THR A 210 -1.23 31.55 9.50
C THR A 210 -1.72 31.64 8.05
N TYR A 211 -1.64 30.55 7.28
CA TYR A 211 -2.12 30.48 5.90
C TYR A 211 -3.65 30.53 5.84
N LEU A 212 -4.36 29.84 6.74
CA LEU A 212 -5.81 29.94 6.85
C LEU A 212 -6.21 31.36 7.28
N ASP A 213 -5.53 31.93 8.27
CA ASP A 213 -5.76 33.31 8.72
C ASP A 213 -5.49 34.31 7.58
N SER A 214 -4.42 34.13 6.79
CA SER A 214 -4.06 35.03 5.69
C SER A 214 -4.93 34.83 4.44
N ALA A 215 -5.23 33.59 4.06
CA ALA A 215 -6.02 33.28 2.87
C ALA A 215 -7.52 33.56 3.09
N LEU A 216 -8.03 33.31 4.31
CA LEU A 216 -9.36 33.78 4.70
C LEU A 216 -9.38 35.30 4.81
N SER A 217 -8.32 35.95 5.32
CA SER A 217 -8.22 37.42 5.28
C SER A 217 -8.22 37.97 3.86
N GLU A 218 -7.49 37.39 2.90
CA GLU A 218 -7.53 37.82 1.50
C GLU A 218 -8.89 37.58 0.85
N SER A 219 -9.56 36.47 1.17
CA SER A 219 -10.89 36.16 0.64
C SER A 219 -11.97 37.08 1.24
N VAL A 220 -11.82 37.47 2.52
CA VAL A 220 -12.68 38.46 3.18
C VAL A 220 -12.37 39.87 2.68
N LEU A 221 -11.09 40.23 2.48
CA LEU A 221 -10.70 41.52 1.91
C LEU A 221 -11.18 41.67 0.46
N ARG A 222 -11.12 40.60 -0.36
CA ARG A 222 -11.75 40.61 -1.69
C ARG A 222 -13.27 40.74 -1.61
N ALA A 223 -13.92 40.09 -0.66
CA ALA A 223 -15.37 40.24 -0.47
C ALA A 223 -15.73 41.67 -0.04
N VAL A 224 -14.90 42.33 0.77
CA VAL A 224 -15.04 43.73 1.19
C VAL A 224 -14.74 44.69 0.03
N ASP A 225 -13.72 44.42 -0.80
CA ASP A 225 -13.43 45.22 -1.99
C ASP A 225 -14.53 45.13 -3.05
N VAL A 226 -15.11 43.93 -3.24
CA VAL A 226 -16.30 43.74 -4.09
C VAL A 226 -17.50 44.49 -3.53
N ALA A 227 -17.67 44.53 -2.20
CA ALA A 227 -18.73 45.30 -1.54
C ALA A 227 -18.54 46.83 -1.60
N ALA A 228 -17.29 47.29 -1.75
CA ALA A 228 -16.94 48.70 -1.84
C ALA A 228 -17.08 49.29 -3.26
N GLN A 229 -17.36 48.47 -4.28
CA GLN A 229 -17.56 48.94 -5.65
C GLN A 229 -18.91 49.68 -5.80
N PRO A 230 -18.95 50.82 -6.52
CA PRO A 230 -20.20 51.53 -6.78
C PRO A 230 -21.17 50.64 -7.57
N GLY A 231 -22.33 50.31 -6.96
CA GLY A 231 -23.32 49.39 -7.54
C GLY A 231 -23.25 47.96 -6.99
N ALA A 232 -22.33 47.66 -6.07
CA ALA A 232 -22.34 46.40 -5.34
C ALA A 232 -23.61 46.27 -4.48
N PRO A 233 -24.20 45.07 -4.37
CA PRO A 233 -25.34 44.85 -3.49
C PRO A 233 -24.93 45.12 -2.04
N ASP A 234 -25.76 45.88 -1.30
CA ASP A 234 -25.56 46.15 0.11
C ASP A 234 -25.55 44.81 0.88
N LEU A 235 -24.37 44.38 1.30
CA LEU A 235 -24.18 43.12 2.02
C LEU A 235 -24.84 43.13 3.41
N MET A 236 -25.15 44.30 3.97
CA MET A 236 -25.95 44.41 5.19
C MET A 236 -27.46 44.28 4.91
N ALA A 237 -27.88 44.50 3.66
CA ALA A 237 -29.25 44.26 3.20
C ALA A 237 -29.46 42.83 2.65
N VAL A 238 -28.39 42.02 2.52
CA VAL A 238 -28.50 40.58 2.26
C VAL A 238 -29.03 39.92 3.53
N GLN A 239 -30.35 39.99 3.71
CA GLN A 239 -31.05 39.11 4.63
C GLN A 239 -30.75 37.68 4.17
N ILE A 240 -30.08 36.90 5.02
CA ILE A 240 -30.03 35.46 4.86
C ILE A 240 -31.48 35.00 5.07
N VAL A 241 -32.25 34.99 3.99
CA VAL A 241 -33.56 34.35 3.97
C VAL A 241 -33.23 32.87 4.18
N PRO A 242 -33.54 32.28 5.35
CA PRO A 242 -33.36 30.85 5.52
C PRO A 242 -34.07 30.19 4.35
N ALA A 243 -33.37 29.31 3.62
CA ALA A 243 -34.00 28.56 2.54
C ALA A 243 -35.32 28.02 3.07
N PRO A 244 -36.46 28.28 2.39
CA PRO A 244 -37.76 27.90 2.89
C PRO A 244 -37.67 26.43 3.27
N VAL A 245 -37.98 26.13 4.54
CA VAL A 245 -38.15 24.75 4.98
C VAL A 245 -39.28 24.21 4.14
N VAL A 246 -38.92 23.51 3.06
CA VAL A 246 -39.88 22.79 2.24
C VAL A 246 -40.36 21.67 3.15
N GLU A 247 -41.50 21.89 3.78
CA GLU A 247 -42.25 20.85 4.46
C GLU A 247 -42.40 19.70 3.45
N PRO A 248 -41.87 18.50 3.75
CA PRO A 248 -41.90 17.40 2.81
C PRO A 248 -43.35 17.16 2.43
N ALA A 249 -43.66 17.34 1.15
CA ALA A 249 -44.99 17.09 0.62
C ALA A 249 -45.47 15.71 1.11
N PRO A 250 -46.76 15.55 1.47
CA PRO A 250 -47.32 14.27 1.87
C PRO A 250 -46.89 13.20 0.87
N VAL A 251 -46.14 12.21 1.34
CA VAL A 251 -45.69 11.09 0.52
C VAL A 251 -46.95 10.39 0.01
N GLU A 252 -47.24 10.57 -1.28
CA GLU A 252 -48.34 9.85 -1.93
C GLU A 252 -48.16 8.35 -1.69
N PRO A 253 -49.25 7.61 -1.39
CA PRO A 253 -49.18 6.17 -1.23
C PRO A 253 -48.53 5.57 -2.49
N PRO A 254 -47.56 4.65 -2.32
CA PRO A 254 -46.81 4.12 -3.44
C PRO A 254 -47.77 3.54 -4.48
N PRO A 255 -47.63 3.92 -5.77
CA PRO A 255 -48.49 3.42 -6.82
C PRO A 255 -48.45 1.89 -6.84
N ALA A 256 -49.62 1.27 -7.04
CA ALA A 256 -49.77 -0.17 -7.09
C ALA A 256 -48.73 -0.78 -8.03
N LYS A 257 -48.00 -1.77 -7.51
CA LYS A 257 -46.92 -2.48 -8.20
C LYS A 257 -47.39 -2.90 -9.61
N PRO A 258 -46.80 -2.37 -10.70
CA PRO A 258 -47.17 -2.76 -12.05
C PRO A 258 -47.03 -4.27 -12.22
N ALA A 259 -48.04 -4.89 -12.82
CA ALA A 259 -48.03 -6.31 -13.17
C ALA A 259 -46.76 -6.62 -13.99
N GLU A 260 -46.07 -7.69 -13.60
CA GLU A 260 -44.79 -8.10 -14.19
C GLU A 260 -44.94 -8.25 -15.71
N SER A 261 -44.18 -7.43 -16.45
CA SER A 261 -44.15 -7.53 -17.90
C SER A 261 -43.56 -8.89 -18.33
N PRO A 262 -44.11 -9.50 -19.39
CA PRO A 262 -43.68 -10.82 -19.85
C PRO A 262 -42.18 -10.84 -20.14
N LYS A 263 -41.53 -11.88 -19.60
CA LYS A 263 -40.08 -12.14 -19.71
C LYS A 263 -39.64 -12.04 -21.17
N PRO A 264 -38.70 -11.13 -21.52
CA PRO A 264 -38.19 -10.99 -22.88
C PRO A 264 -37.63 -12.32 -23.39
N ALA A 265 -37.98 -12.66 -24.64
CA ALA A 265 -37.46 -13.84 -25.32
C ALA A 265 -35.92 -13.81 -25.34
N PRO A 266 -35.26 -14.97 -25.20
CA PRO A 266 -33.79 -15.05 -25.18
C PRO A 266 -33.20 -14.46 -26.47
N LYS A 267 -32.29 -13.49 -26.28
CA LYS A 267 -31.57 -12.83 -27.36
C LYS A 267 -30.66 -13.86 -28.07
N PRO A 268 -30.61 -13.89 -29.42
CA PRO A 268 -29.74 -14.78 -30.16
C PRO A 268 -28.28 -14.67 -29.72
N GLU A 269 -27.65 -15.82 -29.53
CA GLU A 269 -26.26 -15.95 -29.10
C GLU A 269 -25.33 -15.35 -30.17
N PRO A 270 -24.38 -14.47 -29.80
CA PRO A 270 -23.44 -13.89 -30.74
C PRO A 270 -22.60 -14.97 -31.45
N PRO A 271 -22.29 -14.81 -32.74
CA PRO A 271 -21.38 -15.71 -33.45
C PRO A 271 -20.01 -15.74 -32.78
N ALA A 272 -19.43 -16.95 -32.69
CA ALA A 272 -18.15 -17.18 -32.03
C ALA A 272 -17.05 -16.27 -32.61
N ALA A 273 -16.31 -15.60 -31.72
CA ALA A 273 -15.19 -14.76 -32.10
C ALA A 273 -14.09 -15.61 -32.77
N PRO A 274 -13.43 -15.11 -33.83
CA PRO A 274 -12.32 -15.80 -34.48
C PRO A 274 -11.18 -16.05 -33.48
N ALA A 275 -10.60 -17.25 -33.56
CA ALA A 275 -9.52 -17.68 -32.67
C ALA A 275 -8.31 -16.72 -32.78
N PRO A 276 -7.74 -16.27 -31.66
CA PRO A 276 -6.57 -15.39 -31.67
C PRO A 276 -5.37 -16.09 -32.32
N GLN A 277 -4.64 -15.36 -33.17
CA GLN A 277 -3.38 -15.84 -33.73
C GLN A 277 -2.36 -16.07 -32.62
N PRO A 278 -1.54 -17.14 -32.72
CA PRO A 278 -0.51 -17.41 -31.74
C PRO A 278 0.52 -16.27 -31.74
N PRO A 279 0.99 -15.84 -30.55
CA PRO A 279 2.03 -14.84 -30.44
C PRO A 279 3.34 -15.34 -31.09
N PRO A 280 4.17 -14.43 -31.63
CA PRO A 280 5.50 -14.78 -32.14
C PRO A 280 6.35 -15.41 -31.04
N ALA A 281 7.19 -16.37 -31.44
CA ALA A 281 8.09 -17.08 -30.53
C ALA A 281 9.04 -16.11 -29.83
N PRO A 282 9.33 -16.29 -28.53
CA PRO A 282 10.28 -15.45 -27.80
C PRO A 282 11.66 -15.51 -28.46
N GLU A 283 12.32 -14.35 -28.57
CA GLU A 283 13.73 -14.30 -28.95
C GLU A 283 14.60 -15.02 -27.90
N PRO A 284 15.69 -15.69 -28.32
CA PRO A 284 16.61 -16.33 -27.40
C PRO A 284 17.25 -15.30 -26.45
N PRO A 285 17.46 -15.64 -25.17
CA PRO A 285 18.07 -14.75 -24.21
C PRO A 285 19.51 -14.40 -24.65
N PRO A 286 19.97 -13.16 -24.40
CA PRO A 286 21.34 -12.76 -24.65
C PRO A 286 22.31 -13.61 -23.83
N ALA A 287 23.48 -13.91 -24.41
CA ALA A 287 24.53 -14.67 -23.74
C ALA A 287 24.98 -13.98 -22.44
N PRO A 288 25.29 -14.73 -21.36
CA PRO A 288 25.78 -14.17 -20.12
C PRO A 288 27.03 -13.32 -20.34
N ALA A 289 27.06 -12.13 -19.72
CA ALA A 289 28.25 -11.30 -19.69
C ALA A 289 29.40 -12.05 -18.97
N PRO A 290 30.66 -11.87 -19.38
CA PRO A 290 31.80 -12.44 -18.68
C PRO A 290 31.86 -11.92 -17.23
N PRO A 291 32.31 -12.76 -16.27
CA PRO A 291 32.43 -12.35 -14.88
C PRO A 291 33.39 -11.16 -14.76
N PRO A 292 33.12 -10.22 -13.84
CA PRO A 292 34.03 -9.12 -13.57
C PRO A 292 35.37 -9.65 -13.04
N PRO A 293 36.49 -8.97 -13.33
CA PRO A 293 37.79 -9.32 -12.78
C PRO A 293 37.77 -9.25 -11.24
N PRO A 294 38.54 -10.10 -10.55
CA PRO A 294 38.63 -10.06 -9.10
C PRO A 294 39.12 -8.70 -8.62
N PRO A 295 38.58 -8.17 -7.51
CA PRO A 295 39.03 -6.90 -6.95
C PRO A 295 40.51 -6.99 -6.52
N PRO A 296 41.26 -5.89 -6.63
CA PRO A 296 42.64 -5.83 -6.15
C PRO A 296 42.70 -6.13 -4.65
N GLN A 297 43.59 -7.05 -4.26
CA GLN A 297 43.79 -7.41 -2.87
C GLN A 297 44.39 -6.21 -2.12
N THR A 298 43.70 -5.72 -1.09
CA THR A 298 44.23 -4.69 -0.20
C THR A 298 45.43 -5.22 0.57
N PRO A 299 46.55 -4.46 0.66
CA PRO A 299 47.70 -4.88 1.44
C PRO A 299 47.36 -4.98 2.94
N PRO A 300 48.03 -5.89 3.67
CA PRO A 300 47.77 -6.10 5.09
C PRO A 300 48.10 -4.83 5.91
N LEU A 301 47.13 -4.39 6.72
CA LEU A 301 47.29 -3.30 7.69
C LEU A 301 48.35 -3.69 8.74
N LYS A 302 49.44 -2.94 8.81
CA LYS A 302 50.40 -3.01 9.93
C LYS A 302 49.83 -2.21 11.11
N LEU A 303 49.38 -2.90 12.15
CA LEU A 303 49.06 -2.31 13.44
C LEU A 303 50.36 -2.11 14.23
N THR A 304 50.80 -0.85 14.35
CA THR A 304 51.88 -0.48 15.26
C THR A 304 51.26 -0.06 16.59
N LEU A 305 51.39 -0.88 17.62
CA LEU A 305 51.03 -0.53 19.00
C LEU A 305 52.20 0.17 19.66
N THR A 306 52.09 1.47 19.91
CA THR A 306 53.03 2.23 20.73
C THR A 306 52.67 2.02 22.20
N PRO A 307 53.58 1.52 23.05
CA PRO A 307 53.32 1.42 24.48
C PRO A 307 53.26 2.81 25.10
N GLN A 308 52.10 3.18 25.66
CA GLN A 308 51.93 4.40 26.42
C GLN A 308 52.28 4.11 27.89
N GLU A 309 53.48 4.48 28.31
CA GLU A 309 53.91 4.41 29.70
C GLU A 309 53.39 5.66 30.44
N GLY A 310 52.27 5.51 31.16
CA GLY A 310 51.64 6.60 31.89
C GLY A 310 50.82 6.10 33.08
N LYS A 311 51.35 6.32 34.29
CA LYS A 311 50.65 6.15 35.57
C LYS A 311 49.38 6.99 35.59
N GLY A 312 48.23 6.35 35.83
CA GLY A 312 47.00 7.02 36.24
C GLY A 312 45.79 6.53 35.46
N ALA A 313 44.98 5.71 36.12
CA ALA A 313 43.79 5.08 35.57
C ALA A 313 42.72 6.11 35.15
N VAL A 314 42.52 6.28 33.84
CA VAL A 314 41.25 6.67 33.21
C VAL A 314 41.18 5.96 31.85
N LEU A 315 40.29 4.98 31.72
CA LEU A 315 40.08 4.21 30.49
C LEU A 315 39.25 5.04 29.49
N SER A 316 39.93 5.79 28.63
CA SER A 316 39.33 6.40 27.44
C SER A 316 39.91 5.73 26.20
N ASN A 317 39.12 4.88 25.54
CA ASN A 317 39.50 4.22 24.30
C ASN A 317 39.25 5.14 23.11
N SER A 318 40.28 5.91 22.72
CA SER A 318 40.30 6.65 21.45
C SER A 318 41.28 5.95 20.51
N ALA A 319 40.77 5.21 19.52
CA ALA A 319 41.58 4.65 18.44
C ALA A 319 41.57 5.61 17.25
N THR A 320 42.70 6.22 16.94
CA THR A 320 42.86 7.07 15.74
C THR A 320 43.38 6.22 14.59
N VAL A 321 42.54 5.97 13.58
CA VAL A 321 42.93 5.32 12.32
C VAL A 321 43.45 6.40 11.38
N THR A 322 44.74 6.40 11.07
CA THR A 322 45.33 7.29 10.06
C THR A 322 45.42 6.51 8.75
N SER A 323 44.57 6.83 7.77
CA SER A 323 44.68 6.27 6.42
C SER A 323 45.68 7.10 5.62
N GLU A 324 46.85 6.54 5.35
CA GLU A 324 47.86 7.14 4.46
C GLU A 324 47.42 6.86 3.01
N ASN A 325 46.78 7.84 2.38
CA ASN A 325 46.36 7.75 0.98
C ASN A 325 47.51 8.30 0.10
N LYS A 326 48.10 7.45 -0.73
CA LYS A 326 49.07 7.82 -1.76
C LYS A 326 48.45 7.65 -3.13
#